data_AF-A0A382VQK5-F1
#
_entry.id   AF-A0A382VQK5-F1
#
_cell.length_a   1.000
_cell.length_b   1.000
_cell.length_c   1.000
_cell.angle_alpha   90.00
_cell.angle_beta   90.00
_cell.angle_gamma   90.00
#
_symmetry.space_group_name_H-M   'P 1'
#
loop_
_entity.id
_entity.type
_entity.pdbx_description
1 polymer ?
#
loop_
_entity_poly.entity_id
_entity_poly.type
_entity_poly.pdbx_seq_one_letter_code
_entity_poly.pdbx_strand_id
1 'polypeptide(L)'
;IRVRLNYLMLGLTYFINTGVSFSLWLFFFIAKFQEAICATLGIYSAEPLGRFGHMGPTMGMLSHQTIGGMVVLMLMGLWTAREHLRDVWSQTWSGHSEADSGELMSYRSSVIGLSAGLSIMGVWLWRAGMPGWVVPIFLFAAFAIFFALTRVIVEAGLSSAVEGLTAGGFVVSGLGSSLLGPGGLVAVGYTLVWAGDLLVFAMAPCANGIRLLHEVKGNRKRILAMMVAALSIALLGSIYMTLKLGYQYGALNMHRQYFSWFAQEPFKMASQFISTPVAANWA
;
A
#
# COMPACT_ATOMS: atom_id res chain seq x y z
N ILE A 1 -25.07 -5.85 -19.06
CA ILE A 1 -23.72 -6.06 -18.47
C ILE A 1 -22.68 -5.78 -19.57
N ARG A 2 -21.84 -4.74 -19.43
CA ARG A 2 -20.73 -4.51 -20.38
C ARG A 2 -19.50 -5.27 -19.87
N VAL A 3 -19.21 -6.42 -20.46
CA VAL A 3 -17.99 -7.17 -20.16
C VAL A 3 -16.82 -6.45 -20.84
N ARG A 4 -15.90 -5.90 -20.06
CA ARG A 4 -14.65 -5.33 -20.57
C ARG A 4 -13.54 -6.32 -20.29
N LEU A 5 -13.01 -6.95 -21.34
CA LEU A 5 -11.90 -7.89 -21.21
C LEU A 5 -10.58 -7.11 -21.23
N ASN A 6 -9.77 -7.26 -20.20
CA ASN A 6 -8.43 -6.71 -20.16
C ASN A 6 -7.42 -7.77 -20.62
N TYR A 7 -7.02 -7.71 -21.90
CA TYR A 7 -6.11 -8.67 -22.51
C TYR A 7 -4.75 -8.76 -21.79
N LEU A 8 -4.25 -7.65 -21.25
CA LEU A 8 -3.01 -7.63 -20.48
C LEU A 8 -3.15 -8.45 -19.20
N MET A 9 -4.23 -8.25 -18.46
CA MET A 9 -4.51 -9.04 -17.25
C MET A 9 -4.69 -10.51 -17.58
N LEU A 10 -5.37 -10.85 -18.68
CA LEU A 10 -5.52 -12.23 -19.12
C LEU A 10 -4.16 -12.89 -19.40
N GLY A 11 -3.29 -12.21 -20.15
CA GLY A 11 -1.94 -12.70 -20.45
C GLY A 11 -1.06 -12.84 -19.20
N LEU A 12 -1.15 -11.91 -18.25
CA LEU A 12 -0.38 -11.99 -17.00
C LEU A 12 -0.92 -13.07 -16.06
N THR A 13 -2.24 -13.25 -16.00
CA THR A 13 -2.91 -14.28 -15.19
C THR A 13 -2.50 -15.69 -15.63
N TYR A 14 -2.17 -15.89 -16.92
CA TYR A 14 -1.66 -17.16 -17.43
C TYR A 14 -0.38 -17.65 -16.72
N PHE A 15 0.44 -16.73 -16.20
CA PHE A 15 1.69 -17.07 -15.51
C PHE A 15 1.51 -17.39 -14.02
N ILE A 16 0.31 -17.23 -13.47
CA ILE A 16 0.04 -17.53 -12.05
C ILE A 16 0.05 -19.04 -11.85
N ASN A 17 0.73 -19.50 -10.80
CA ASN A 17 0.76 -20.91 -10.44
C ASN A 17 -0.66 -21.46 -10.19
N THR A 18 -0.95 -22.66 -10.68
CA THR A 18 -2.28 -23.29 -10.56
C THR A 18 -2.74 -23.43 -9.10
N GLY A 19 -1.85 -23.74 -8.16
CA GLY A 19 -2.20 -23.86 -6.74
C GLY A 19 -2.58 -22.52 -6.11
N VAL A 20 -1.92 -21.44 -6.52
CA VAL A 20 -2.24 -20.07 -6.13
C VAL A 20 -3.59 -19.66 -6.72
N SER A 21 -3.79 -19.90 -8.02
CA SER A 21 -5.07 -19.63 -8.71
C SER A 21 -6.24 -20.36 -8.07
N PHE A 22 -6.06 -21.64 -7.71
CA PHE A 22 -7.07 -22.41 -6.98
C PHE A 22 -7.38 -21.78 -5.62
N SER A 23 -6.34 -21.42 -4.86
CA SER A 23 -6.49 -20.79 -3.54
C SER A 23 -7.25 -19.46 -3.64
N LEU A 24 -6.93 -18.61 -4.61
CA LEU A 24 -7.62 -17.34 -4.85
C LEU A 24 -9.12 -17.56 -5.10
N TRP A 25 -9.49 -18.53 -5.93
CA TRP A 25 -10.88 -18.88 -6.19
C TRP A 25 -11.58 -19.44 -4.95
N LEU A 26 -10.93 -20.38 -4.25
CA LEU A 26 -11.49 -20.99 -3.04
C LEU A 26 -11.78 -19.93 -1.98
N PHE A 27 -10.81 -19.08 -1.65
CA PHE A 27 -10.98 -18.03 -0.65
C PHE A 27 -11.95 -16.93 -1.11
N PHE A 28 -12.03 -16.65 -2.41
CA PHE A 28 -13.07 -15.78 -2.96
C PHE A 28 -14.46 -16.35 -2.72
N PHE A 29 -14.67 -17.64 -2.99
CA PHE A 29 -15.96 -18.29 -2.72
C PHE A 29 -16.30 -18.35 -1.23
N ILE A 30 -15.32 -18.62 -0.37
CA ILE A 30 -15.51 -18.59 1.08
C ILE A 30 -15.93 -17.18 1.53
N ALA A 31 -15.26 -16.13 1.05
CA ALA A 31 -15.60 -14.75 1.37
C ALA A 31 -17.02 -14.39 0.90
N LYS A 32 -17.41 -14.84 -0.30
CA LYS A 32 -18.76 -14.64 -0.83
C LYS A 32 -19.82 -15.43 -0.06
N PHE A 33 -19.49 -16.62 0.43
CA PHE A 33 -20.38 -17.41 1.25
C PHE A 33 -20.58 -16.77 2.63
N GLN A 34 -19.51 -16.26 3.25
CA GLN A 34 -19.58 -15.48 4.48
C GLN A 34 -20.43 -14.21 4.29
N GLU A 35 -20.25 -13.50 3.17
CA GLU A 35 -21.06 -12.34 2.81
C GLU A 35 -22.55 -12.70 2.70
N ALA A 36 -22.87 -13.82 2.02
CA ALA A 36 -24.23 -14.30 1.89
C ALA A 36 -24.86 -14.66 3.24
N ILE A 37 -24.13 -15.34 4.12
CA ILE A 37 -24.59 -15.66 5.48
C ILE A 37 -24.83 -14.38 6.29
N CYS A 38 -23.92 -13.42 6.26
CA CYS A 38 -24.11 -12.16 6.99
C CYS A 38 -25.35 -11.42 6.49
N ALA A 39 -25.55 -11.37 5.17
CA ALA A 39 -26.72 -10.74 4.58
C ALA A 39 -28.03 -11.45 4.96
N THR A 40 -28.07 -12.79 4.98
CA THR A 40 -29.28 -13.53 5.37
C THR A 40 -29.60 -13.43 6.86
N LEU A 41 -28.58 -13.35 7.71
CA LEU A 41 -28.73 -13.12 9.16
C LEU A 41 -28.99 -11.65 9.52
N GLY A 42 -28.94 -10.74 8.54
CA GLY A 42 -29.12 -9.31 8.78
C GLY A 42 -27.93 -8.64 9.49
N ILE A 43 -26.75 -9.26 9.47
CA ILE A 43 -25.51 -8.72 10.04
C ILE A 43 -24.87 -7.79 9.01
N TYR A 44 -24.99 -6.48 9.26
CA TYR A 44 -24.43 -5.44 8.41
C TYR A 44 -23.43 -4.58 9.18
N SER A 45 -22.41 -4.10 8.48
CA SER A 45 -21.53 -3.07 9.02
C SER A 45 -22.11 -1.71 8.60
N ALA A 46 -22.61 -0.95 9.57
CA ALA A 46 -23.09 0.42 9.35
C ALA A 46 -21.94 1.43 9.19
N GLU A 47 -20.69 0.96 9.15
CA GLU A 47 -19.52 1.82 9.14
C GLU A 47 -19.36 2.52 7.78
N PRO A 48 -19.36 3.86 7.73
CA PRO A 48 -19.10 4.59 6.50
C PRO A 48 -17.59 4.65 6.24
N LEU A 49 -16.99 3.50 5.90
CA LEU A 49 -15.60 3.41 5.44
C LEU A 49 -15.40 4.14 4.11
N GLY A 50 -16.49 4.53 3.44
CA GLY A 50 -16.46 5.29 2.20
C GLY A 50 -15.65 4.57 1.13
N ARG A 51 -14.60 5.23 0.63
CA ARG A 51 -13.69 4.71 -0.39
C ARG A 51 -12.45 4.03 0.18
N PHE A 52 -12.31 3.96 1.51
CA PHE A 52 -11.12 3.42 2.13
C PHE A 52 -11.03 1.90 2.10
N GLY A 53 -12.13 1.20 1.82
CA GLY A 53 -12.16 -0.26 1.74
C GLY A 53 -13.16 -0.74 0.71
N HIS A 54 -13.52 -2.01 0.81
CA HIS A 54 -14.49 -2.62 -0.09
C HIS A 54 -15.87 -1.97 0.05
N MET A 55 -16.50 -1.59 -1.07
CA MET A 55 -17.82 -0.96 -1.08
C MET A 55 -18.95 -2.00 -0.99
N GLY A 56 -19.78 -1.92 0.05
CA GLY A 56 -21.01 -2.70 0.22
C GLY A 56 -21.42 -2.86 1.70
N PRO A 57 -22.68 -3.22 1.99
CA PRO A 57 -23.26 -3.21 3.34
C PRO A 57 -22.66 -4.24 4.31
N THR A 58 -22.01 -5.28 3.78
CA THR A 58 -21.30 -6.34 4.52
C THR A 58 -19.77 -6.22 4.39
N MET A 59 -19.30 -5.33 3.52
CA MET A 59 -17.91 -5.27 3.06
C MET A 59 -16.98 -4.53 4.03
N GLY A 60 -17.51 -3.76 4.99
CA GLY A 60 -16.70 -3.15 6.05
C GLY A 60 -16.02 -4.20 6.94
N MET A 61 -16.75 -5.25 7.30
CA MET A 61 -16.22 -6.37 8.09
C MET A 61 -15.13 -7.13 7.35
N LEU A 62 -15.33 -7.40 6.06
CA LEU A 62 -14.33 -8.05 5.21
C LEU A 62 -13.09 -7.15 5.03
N SER A 63 -13.27 -5.82 4.94
CA SER A 63 -12.15 -4.87 4.89
C SER A 63 -11.28 -4.97 6.16
N HIS A 64 -11.90 -5.05 7.34
CA HIS A 64 -11.20 -5.27 8.60
C HIS A 64 -10.50 -6.63 8.70
N GLN A 65 -11.14 -7.69 8.19
CA GLN A 65 -10.50 -9.01 8.11
C GLN A 65 -9.28 -9.01 7.19
N THR A 66 -9.35 -8.31 6.05
CA THR A 66 -8.22 -8.23 5.11
C THR A 66 -7.02 -7.54 5.74
N ILE A 67 -7.20 -6.41 6.43
CA ILE A 67 -6.08 -5.73 7.09
C ILE A 67 -5.53 -6.55 8.26
N GLY A 68 -6.39 -7.22 9.03
CA GLY A 68 -5.94 -8.16 10.07
C GLY A 68 -5.08 -9.28 9.50
N GLY A 69 -5.50 -9.87 8.37
CA GLY A 69 -4.71 -10.87 7.64
C GLY A 69 -3.36 -10.32 7.14
N MET A 70 -3.34 -9.10 6.60
CA MET A 70 -2.11 -8.45 6.16
C MET A 70 -1.14 -8.19 7.31
N VAL A 71 -1.64 -7.74 8.47
CA VAL A 71 -0.84 -7.54 9.68
C VAL A 71 -0.26 -8.87 10.16
N VAL A 72 -1.06 -9.94 10.26
CA VAL A 72 -0.58 -11.28 10.64
C VAL A 72 0.50 -11.77 9.68
N LEU A 73 0.29 -11.59 8.37
CA LEU A 73 1.25 -12.00 7.34
C LEU A 73 2.57 -11.22 7.42
N MET A 74 2.52 -9.92 7.73
CA MET A 74 3.70 -9.12 8.02
C MET A 74 4.43 -9.63 9.27
N LEU A 75 3.70 -9.80 10.39
CA LEU A 75 4.29 -10.25 11.65
C LEU A 75 4.94 -11.63 11.52
N MET A 76 4.27 -12.57 10.83
CA MET A 76 4.83 -13.89 10.54
C MET A 76 6.06 -13.81 9.63
N GLY A 77 6.08 -12.89 8.66
CA GLY A 77 7.25 -12.60 7.83
C GLY A 77 8.44 -12.11 8.65
N LEU A 78 8.22 -11.11 9.50
CA LEU A 78 9.22 -10.57 10.42
C LEU A 78 9.72 -11.64 11.41
N TRP A 79 8.81 -12.47 11.93
CA TRP A 79 9.15 -13.58 12.84
C TRP A 79 10.03 -14.64 12.17
N THR A 80 9.74 -14.97 10.92
CA THR A 80 10.53 -15.93 10.14
C THR A 80 11.92 -15.37 9.85
N ALA A 81 12.01 -14.06 9.58
CA ALA A 81 13.27 -13.35 9.31
C ALA A 81 14.04 -12.91 10.56
N ARG A 82 13.59 -13.25 11.78
CA ARG A 82 14.13 -12.70 13.04
C ARG A 82 15.64 -12.86 13.21
N GLU A 83 16.20 -13.99 12.77
CA GLU A 83 17.64 -14.28 12.88
C GLU A 83 18.43 -13.36 11.95
N HIS A 84 18.00 -13.26 10.68
CA HIS A 84 18.56 -12.32 9.73
C HIS A 84 18.43 -10.86 10.19
N LEU A 85 17.27 -10.45 10.74
CA LEU A 85 17.08 -9.09 11.25
C LEU A 85 17.99 -8.79 12.45
N ARG A 86 18.23 -9.79 13.32
CA ARG A 86 19.18 -9.67 14.43
C ARG A 86 20.61 -9.50 13.90
N ASP A 87 20.98 -10.23 12.85
CA ASP A 87 22.29 -10.11 12.23
C ASP A 87 22.48 -8.72 11.61
N VAL A 88 21.50 -8.23 10.85
CA VAL A 88 21.48 -6.86 10.28
C VAL A 88 21.64 -5.80 11.38
N TRP A 89 20.94 -5.95 12.50
CA TRP A 89 21.04 -5.02 13.63
C TRP A 89 22.43 -5.04 14.28
N SER A 90 22.99 -6.22 14.53
CA SER A 90 24.34 -6.35 15.11
C SER A 90 25.42 -5.74 14.20
N GLN A 91 25.31 -5.97 12.90
CA GLN A 91 26.28 -5.53 11.90
C GLN A 91 26.17 -4.03 11.57
N THR A 92 25.02 -3.42 11.88
CA THR A 92 24.85 -1.97 11.78
C THR A 92 25.81 -1.22 12.69
N TRP A 93 26.15 -1.80 13.86
CA TRP A 93 27.02 -1.17 14.87
C TRP A 93 28.46 -1.67 14.82
N SER A 94 28.71 -2.90 14.36
CA SER A 94 30.06 -3.49 14.39
C SER A 94 30.98 -3.03 13.25
N GLY A 95 30.44 -2.48 12.16
CA GLY A 95 31.22 -1.99 11.01
C GLY A 95 31.84 -3.10 10.15
N HIS A 96 31.50 -3.09 8.85
CA HIS A 96 32.04 -3.91 7.74
C HIS A 96 32.35 -5.39 8.04
N SER A 97 31.37 -6.26 7.76
CA SER A 97 31.55 -7.71 7.64
C SER A 97 31.72 -8.10 6.16
N GLU A 98 32.52 -9.14 5.86
CA GLU A 98 32.60 -9.74 4.51
C GLU A 98 31.23 -10.18 3.97
N ALA A 99 30.26 -10.43 4.86
CA ALA A 99 28.87 -10.73 4.52
C ALA A 99 28.17 -9.62 3.71
N ASP A 100 28.67 -8.39 3.75
CA ASP A 100 28.12 -7.22 3.06
C ASP A 100 28.52 -7.16 1.56
N SER A 101 29.52 -7.96 1.16
CA SER A 101 30.09 -7.95 -0.20
C SER A 101 29.12 -8.44 -1.26
N GLY A 102 28.11 -9.21 -0.85
CA GLY A 102 27.04 -9.70 -1.70
C GLY A 102 25.81 -8.80 -1.73
N GLU A 103 25.68 -7.73 -0.94
CA GLU A 103 24.42 -6.99 -0.86
C GLU A 103 24.37 -5.75 -1.78
N LEU A 104 23.16 -5.24 -2.09
CA LEU A 104 23.00 -4.01 -2.88
C LEU A 104 23.50 -2.77 -2.13
N MET A 105 23.25 -2.73 -0.82
CA MET A 105 23.64 -1.66 0.09
C MET A 105 24.15 -2.29 1.37
N SER A 106 25.08 -1.58 2.02
CA SER A 106 25.53 -1.99 3.35
C SER A 106 24.38 -2.02 4.34
N TYR A 107 24.34 -2.98 5.26
CA TYR A 107 23.31 -3.05 6.31
C TYR A 107 23.13 -1.73 7.06
N ARG A 108 24.24 -1.05 7.40
CA ARG A 108 24.20 0.26 8.06
C ARG A 108 23.46 1.32 7.23
N SER A 109 23.77 1.41 5.94
CA SER A 109 23.11 2.36 5.03
C SER A 109 21.62 2.03 4.86
N SER A 110 21.25 0.75 4.84
CA SER A 110 19.85 0.32 4.76
C SER A 110 19.05 0.72 6.00
N VAL A 111 19.61 0.53 7.21
CA VAL A 111 18.96 0.92 8.46
C VAL A 111 18.85 2.45 8.58
N ILE A 112 19.92 3.19 8.25
CA ILE A 112 19.90 4.66 8.26
C ILE A 112 18.90 5.18 7.22
N GLY A 113 18.91 4.63 6.02
CA GLY A 113 18.00 5.02 4.94
C GLY A 113 16.53 4.79 5.30
N LEU A 114 16.21 3.62 5.86
CA LEU A 114 14.87 3.31 6.35
C LEU A 114 14.45 4.27 7.48
N SER A 115 15.33 4.48 8.46
CA SER A 115 15.05 5.34 9.61
C SER A 115 14.86 6.80 9.19
N ALA A 116 15.72 7.31 8.30
CA ALA A 116 15.62 8.65 7.76
C ALA A 116 14.36 8.81 6.90
N GLY A 117 14.03 7.83 6.05
CA GLY A 117 12.82 7.82 5.24
C GLY A 117 11.55 7.87 6.09
N LEU A 118 11.43 6.98 7.09
CA LEU A 118 10.32 6.96 8.03
C LEU A 118 10.22 8.27 8.83
N SER A 119 11.34 8.84 9.23
CA SER A 119 11.37 10.12 9.96
C SER A 119 10.89 11.28 9.08
N ILE A 120 11.35 11.35 7.82
CA ILE A 120 10.91 12.36 6.85
C ILE A 120 9.41 12.22 6.59
N MET A 121 8.93 11.00 6.32
CA MET A 121 7.51 10.73 6.15
C MET A 121 6.70 11.13 7.39
N GLY A 122 7.19 10.80 8.58
CA GLY A 122 6.52 11.13 9.83
C GLY A 122 6.42 12.63 10.08
N VAL A 123 7.52 13.37 9.90
CA VAL A 123 7.55 14.83 10.00
C VAL A 123 6.64 15.46 8.95
N TRP A 124 6.64 14.94 7.72
CA TRP A 124 5.77 15.42 6.65
C TRP A 124 4.28 15.26 7.01
N LEU A 125 3.87 14.07 7.45
CA LEU A 125 2.48 13.80 7.85
C LEU A 125 2.05 14.67 9.04
N TRP A 126 2.94 14.83 10.04
CA TRP A 126 2.67 15.71 11.17
C TRP A 126 2.49 17.17 10.74
N ARG A 127 3.38 17.68 9.88
CA ARG A 127 3.30 19.05 9.33
C ARG A 127 2.10 19.24 8.40
N ALA A 128 1.63 18.19 7.73
CA ALA A 128 0.41 18.22 6.93
C ALA A 128 -0.87 18.35 7.77
N GLY A 129 -0.78 18.18 9.10
CA GLY A 129 -1.90 18.36 10.02
C GLY A 129 -2.36 17.08 10.72
N MET A 130 -1.72 15.92 10.46
CA MET A 130 -2.01 14.68 11.19
C MET A 130 -1.51 14.78 12.64
N PRO A 131 -2.30 14.39 13.66
CA PRO A 131 -1.82 14.37 15.04
C PRO A 131 -0.59 13.48 15.17
N GLY A 132 0.46 13.98 15.83
CA GLY A 132 1.77 13.31 15.86
C GLY A 132 1.75 11.88 16.44
N TRP A 133 0.83 11.60 17.37
CA TRP A 133 0.64 10.25 17.94
C TRP A 133 -0.07 9.29 16.98
N VAL A 134 -0.83 9.80 16.00
CA VAL A 134 -1.51 9.00 14.96
C VAL A 134 -0.56 8.63 13.82
N VAL A 135 0.42 9.49 13.52
CA VAL A 135 1.44 9.25 12.49
C VAL A 135 2.09 7.86 12.56
N PRO A 136 2.61 7.38 13.71
CA PRO A 136 3.19 6.04 13.76
C PRO A 136 2.18 4.92 13.50
N ILE A 137 0.91 5.09 13.91
CA ILE A 137 -0.17 4.13 13.67
C ILE A 137 -0.48 4.06 12.17
N PHE A 138 -0.58 5.22 11.53
CA PHE A 138 -0.78 5.32 10.08
C PHE A 138 0.36 4.66 9.31
N LEU A 139 1.61 4.98 9.65
CA LEU A 139 2.79 4.41 8.98
C LEU A 139 2.86 2.90 9.19
N PHE A 140 2.57 2.40 10.40
CA PHE A 140 2.49 0.96 10.65
C PHE A 140 1.47 0.28 9.72
N ALA A 141 0.25 0.82 9.62
CA ALA A 141 -0.77 0.28 8.74
C ALA A 141 -0.35 0.30 7.26
N ALA A 142 0.21 1.42 6.79
CA ALA A 142 0.68 1.56 5.42
C ALA A 142 1.78 0.54 5.08
N PHE A 143 2.81 0.41 5.93
CA PHE A 143 3.90 -0.53 5.69
C PHE A 143 3.48 -1.98 5.89
N ALA A 144 2.51 -2.28 6.76
CA ALA A 144 1.93 -3.62 6.86
C ALA A 144 1.24 -4.03 5.55
N ILE A 145 0.46 -3.12 4.95
CA ILE A 145 -0.15 -3.34 3.64
C ILE A 145 0.92 -3.50 2.57
N PHE A 146 1.94 -2.63 2.52
CA PHE A 146 3.00 -2.69 1.50
C PHE A 146 3.79 -3.99 1.58
N PHE A 147 4.13 -4.42 2.79
CA PHE A 147 4.82 -5.67 3.03
C PHE A 147 3.97 -6.85 2.57
N ALA A 148 2.69 -6.89 2.98
CA ALA A 148 1.80 -7.98 2.64
C ALA A 148 1.54 -8.08 1.14
N LEU A 149 1.26 -6.95 0.47
CA LEU A 149 1.09 -6.91 -0.97
C LEU A 149 2.38 -7.28 -1.72
N THR A 150 3.55 -6.80 -1.26
CA THR A 150 4.83 -7.20 -1.83
C THR A 150 5.01 -8.70 -1.79
N ARG A 151 4.78 -9.31 -0.62
CA ARG A 151 4.93 -10.75 -0.42
C ARG A 151 3.98 -11.53 -1.31
N VAL A 152 2.71 -11.14 -1.33
CA VAL A 152 1.70 -11.76 -2.19
C VAL A 152 2.10 -11.64 -3.66
N ILE A 153 2.48 -10.46 -4.15
CA ILE A 153 2.89 -10.26 -5.56
C ILE A 153 4.11 -11.11 -5.93
N VAL A 154 5.13 -11.11 -5.08
CA VAL A 154 6.39 -11.84 -5.34
C VAL A 154 6.19 -13.36 -5.27
N GLU A 155 5.43 -13.87 -4.30
CA GLU A 155 5.19 -15.31 -4.15
C GLU A 155 4.17 -15.85 -5.16
N ALA A 156 3.11 -15.09 -5.45
CA ALA A 156 2.01 -15.51 -6.31
C ALA A 156 2.26 -15.25 -7.81
N GLY A 157 3.23 -14.40 -8.14
CA GLY A 157 3.46 -13.94 -9.51
C GLY A 157 2.33 -13.05 -10.04
N LEU A 158 1.59 -12.38 -9.15
CA LEU A 158 0.47 -11.53 -9.53
C LEU A 158 0.97 -10.24 -10.18
N SER A 159 0.34 -9.82 -11.27
CA SER A 159 0.63 -8.53 -11.92
C SER A 159 0.19 -7.32 -11.10
N SER A 160 -0.83 -7.51 -10.27
CA SER A 160 -1.46 -6.46 -9.48
C SER A 160 -2.22 -7.10 -8.33
N ALA A 161 -2.13 -6.49 -7.16
CA ALA A 161 -2.96 -6.81 -6.00
C ALA A 161 -3.46 -5.48 -5.41
N VAL A 162 -4.70 -5.48 -4.96
CA VAL A 162 -5.35 -4.30 -4.38
C VAL A 162 -5.57 -4.56 -2.89
N GLU A 163 -5.34 -3.54 -2.08
CA GLU A 163 -5.62 -3.57 -0.65
C GLU A 163 -7.12 -3.65 -0.37
N GLY A 164 -7.50 -4.38 0.68
CA GLY A 164 -8.89 -4.45 1.10
C GLY A 164 -9.33 -3.29 1.98
N LEU A 165 -8.40 -2.68 2.71
CA LEU A 165 -8.56 -1.47 3.51
C LEU A 165 -7.27 -0.66 3.41
N THR A 166 -7.38 0.61 3.05
CA THR A 166 -6.27 1.57 3.02
C THR A 166 -5.80 1.93 4.42
N ALA A 167 -4.56 2.44 4.54
CA ALA A 167 -4.02 2.90 5.82
C ALA A 167 -4.84 4.05 6.44
N GLY A 168 -5.38 4.94 5.58
CA GLY A 168 -6.29 6.00 6.01
C GLY A 168 -7.59 5.44 6.59
N GLY A 169 -8.16 4.42 5.96
CA GLY A 169 -9.32 3.70 6.46
C GLY A 169 -9.09 3.06 7.81
N PHE A 170 -7.95 2.39 7.99
CA PHE A 170 -7.58 1.78 9.27
C PHE A 170 -7.57 2.80 10.41
N VAL A 171 -6.96 3.95 10.18
CA VAL A 171 -6.85 5.02 11.18
C VAL A 171 -8.20 5.67 11.46
N VAL A 172 -8.95 6.04 10.42
CA VAL A 172 -10.27 6.68 10.57
C VAL A 172 -11.27 5.74 11.23
N SER A 173 -11.23 4.46 10.88
CA SER A 173 -12.09 3.43 11.47
C SER A 173 -11.73 3.13 12.93
N GLY A 174 -10.45 2.85 13.21
CA GLY A 174 -10.01 2.42 14.53
C GLY A 174 -9.94 3.54 15.56
N LEU A 175 -9.69 4.79 15.15
CA LEU A 175 -9.57 5.93 16.06
C LEU A 175 -10.76 6.90 15.96
N GLY A 176 -11.54 6.84 14.89
CA GLY A 176 -12.59 7.80 14.63
C GLY A 176 -12.06 9.08 13.96
N SER A 177 -12.94 9.72 13.20
CA SER A 177 -12.64 10.97 12.48
C SER A 177 -12.50 12.20 13.39
N SER A 178 -13.14 12.18 14.57
CA SER A 178 -13.13 13.30 15.52
C SER A 178 -11.75 13.50 16.17
N LEU A 179 -11.04 12.42 16.48
CA LEU A 179 -9.69 12.47 17.06
C LEU A 179 -8.63 12.97 16.08
N LEU A 180 -8.84 12.79 14.78
CA LEU A 180 -7.98 13.33 13.72
C LEU A 180 -8.17 14.85 13.56
N GLY A 181 -9.40 15.33 13.78
CA GLY A 181 -9.80 16.70 13.50
C GLY A 181 -9.79 17.06 12.01
N PRO A 182 -10.25 18.26 11.62
CA PRO A 182 -10.35 18.66 10.22
C PRO A 182 -9.00 18.65 9.49
N GLY A 183 -7.93 19.14 10.13
CA GLY A 183 -6.58 19.14 9.58
C GLY A 183 -6.04 17.72 9.35
N GLY A 184 -6.26 16.81 10.31
CA GLY A 184 -5.84 15.42 10.19
C GLY A 184 -6.60 14.67 9.10
N LEU A 185 -7.90 14.93 8.94
CA LEU A 185 -8.70 14.32 7.87
C LEU A 185 -8.26 14.76 6.47
N VAL A 186 -7.90 16.03 6.30
CA VAL A 186 -7.30 16.54 5.06
C VAL A 186 -5.94 15.88 4.81
N ALA A 187 -5.10 15.77 5.85
CA ALA A 187 -3.81 15.10 5.76
C ALA A 187 -3.97 13.63 5.33
N VAL A 188 -4.90 12.89 5.95
CA VAL A 188 -5.26 11.51 5.56
C VAL A 188 -5.75 11.46 4.11
N GLY A 189 -6.61 12.40 3.68
CA GLY A 189 -7.05 12.50 2.28
C GLY A 189 -5.89 12.60 1.29
N TYR A 190 -4.90 13.44 1.58
CA TYR A 190 -3.71 13.56 0.73
C TYR A 190 -2.83 12.29 0.72
N THR A 191 -2.91 11.44 1.74
CA THR A 191 -2.19 10.15 1.72
C THR A 191 -2.73 9.17 0.68
N LEU A 192 -3.98 9.34 0.20
CA LEU A 192 -4.55 8.48 -0.85
C LEU A 192 -3.69 8.46 -2.13
N VAL A 193 -2.92 9.52 -2.38
CA VAL A 193 -2.03 9.63 -3.55
C VAL A 193 -0.96 8.53 -3.59
N TRP A 194 -0.51 8.05 -2.43
CA TRP A 194 0.57 7.04 -2.35
C TRP A 194 0.21 5.82 -1.49
N ALA A 195 -0.82 5.92 -0.63
CA ALA A 195 -1.28 4.89 0.29
C ALA A 195 -2.78 4.58 0.14
N GLY A 196 -3.39 4.95 -0.99
CA GLY A 196 -4.82 4.71 -1.28
C GLY A 196 -5.13 3.99 -2.60
N ASP A 197 -4.15 3.82 -3.48
CA ASP A 197 -4.25 2.95 -4.66
C ASP A 197 -2.86 2.35 -4.96
N LEU A 198 -2.65 1.10 -4.54
CA LEU A 198 -1.33 0.47 -4.52
C LEU A 198 -0.97 -0.26 -5.83
N LEU A 199 -1.32 0.34 -6.97
CA LEU A 199 -0.87 -0.14 -8.27
C LEU A 199 0.59 0.27 -8.60
N VAL A 200 1.13 1.30 -7.93
CA VAL A 200 2.41 1.94 -8.30
C VAL A 200 3.38 2.08 -7.11
N PHE A 201 3.35 1.16 -6.14
CA PHE A 201 4.34 1.17 -5.06
C PHE A 201 5.63 0.44 -5.48
N ALA A 202 6.78 1.04 -5.18
CA ALA A 202 8.06 0.57 -5.69
C ALA A 202 8.58 -0.72 -5.03
N MET A 203 8.03 -1.14 -3.89
CA MET A 203 8.56 -2.24 -3.08
C MET A 203 8.51 -3.59 -3.82
N ALA A 204 7.38 -3.93 -4.45
CA ALA A 204 7.23 -5.17 -5.21
C ALA A 204 8.14 -5.27 -6.46
N PRO A 205 8.19 -4.28 -7.37
CA PRO A 205 9.09 -4.35 -8.52
C PRO A 205 10.57 -4.30 -8.10
N CYS A 206 10.92 -3.58 -7.02
CA CYS A 206 12.28 -3.62 -6.47
C CYS A 206 12.64 -5.00 -5.92
N ALA A 207 11.74 -5.67 -5.18
CA ALA A 207 11.97 -7.01 -4.66
C ALA A 207 12.22 -8.03 -5.78
N ASN A 208 11.38 -8.01 -6.82
CA ASN A 208 11.58 -8.84 -8.02
C ASN A 208 12.89 -8.50 -8.74
N GLY A 209 13.20 -7.20 -8.89
CA GLY A 209 14.45 -6.74 -9.46
C GLY A 209 15.67 -7.27 -8.70
N ILE A 210 15.68 -7.15 -7.36
CA ILE A 210 16.77 -7.64 -6.50
C ILE A 210 16.93 -9.17 -6.62
N ARG A 211 15.84 -9.91 -6.75
CA ARG A 211 15.92 -11.36 -6.99
C ARG A 211 16.60 -11.69 -8.31
N LEU A 212 16.30 -10.96 -9.39
CA LEU A 212 16.98 -11.13 -10.68
C LEU A 212 18.48 -10.83 -10.62
N LEU A 213 18.90 -9.93 -9.71
CA LEU A 213 20.30 -9.56 -9.54
C LEU A 213 21.16 -10.64 -8.88
N HIS A 214 20.56 -11.65 -8.23
CA HIS A 214 21.32 -12.77 -7.68
C HIS A 214 22.06 -13.56 -8.76
N GLU A 215 21.50 -13.64 -9.98
CA GLU A 215 22.09 -14.38 -11.10
C GLU A 215 23.09 -13.54 -11.92
N VAL A 216 23.13 -12.21 -11.70
CA VAL A 216 23.94 -11.29 -12.51
C VAL A 216 25.24 -10.94 -11.79
N LYS A 217 26.38 -11.29 -12.41
CA LYS A 217 27.70 -10.82 -11.97
C LYS A 217 27.89 -9.35 -12.40
N GLY A 218 28.00 -8.43 -11.45
CA GLY A 218 28.19 -7.02 -11.74
C GLY A 218 28.31 -6.14 -10.50
N ASN A 219 28.59 -4.85 -10.70
CA ASN A 219 28.71 -3.87 -9.63
C ASN A 219 27.31 -3.53 -9.08
N ARG A 220 26.89 -4.20 -7.99
CA ARG A 220 25.57 -4.05 -7.36
C ARG A 220 25.25 -2.61 -6.96
N LYS A 221 26.25 -1.82 -6.53
CA LYS A 221 26.09 -0.39 -6.21
C LYS A 221 25.70 0.44 -7.43
N ARG A 222 26.28 0.14 -8.60
CA ARG A 222 25.91 0.80 -9.87
C ARG A 222 24.47 0.46 -10.24
N ILE A 223 24.05 -0.79 -10.02
CA ILE A 223 22.68 -1.22 -10.31
C ILE A 223 21.67 -0.50 -9.43
N LEU A 224 21.94 -0.42 -8.12
CA LEU A 224 21.13 0.38 -7.21
C LEU A 224 21.01 1.84 -7.68
N ALA A 225 22.13 2.47 -8.05
CA ALA A 225 22.12 3.84 -8.56
C ALA A 225 21.27 3.98 -9.83
N MET A 226 21.33 3.00 -10.74
CA MET A 226 20.48 2.96 -11.93
C MET A 226 19.00 2.77 -11.60
N MET A 227 18.66 1.92 -10.62
CA MET A 227 17.28 1.74 -10.14
C MET A 227 16.72 3.05 -9.57
N VAL A 228 17.50 3.73 -8.72
CA VAL A 228 17.10 5.03 -8.13
C VAL A 228 16.95 6.10 -9.20
N ALA A 229 17.87 6.17 -10.16
CA ALA A 229 17.78 7.10 -11.29
C ALA A 229 16.54 6.82 -12.15
N ALA A 230 16.26 5.55 -12.48
CA ALA A 230 15.08 5.17 -13.26
C ALA A 230 13.77 5.55 -12.55
N LEU A 231 13.66 5.25 -11.25
CA LEU A 231 12.50 5.65 -10.44
C LEU A 231 12.33 7.17 -10.40
N SER A 232 13.42 7.91 -10.25
CA SER A 232 13.40 9.39 -10.20
C SER A 232 12.97 10.00 -11.54
N ILE A 233 13.52 9.51 -12.65
CA ILE A 233 13.16 9.95 -14.00
C ILE A 233 11.70 9.61 -14.29
N ALA A 234 11.23 8.41 -13.91
CA ALA A 234 9.84 8.01 -14.09
C ALA A 234 8.88 8.92 -13.30
N LEU A 235 9.21 9.23 -12.03
CA LEU A 235 8.42 10.13 -11.19
C LEU A 235 8.37 11.55 -11.75
N LEU A 236 9.52 12.16 -12.03
CA LEU A 236 9.60 13.52 -12.55
C LEU A 236 8.97 13.64 -13.94
N GLY A 237 9.23 12.65 -14.80
CA GLY A 237 8.64 12.55 -16.13
C GLY A 237 7.11 12.43 -16.08
N SER A 238 6.58 11.61 -15.15
CA SER A 238 5.15 11.46 -14.94
C SER A 238 4.50 12.76 -14.47
N ILE A 239 5.11 13.47 -13.51
CA ILE A 239 4.62 14.77 -13.02
C ILE A 239 4.61 15.79 -14.16
N TYR A 240 5.73 15.92 -14.88
CA TYR A 240 5.86 16.87 -15.98
C TYR A 240 4.85 16.60 -17.10
N MET A 241 4.72 15.34 -17.53
CA MET A 241 3.80 14.97 -18.61
C MET A 241 2.34 15.15 -18.20
N THR A 242 1.98 14.79 -16.96
CA THR A 242 0.62 14.99 -16.42
C THR A 242 0.25 16.46 -16.44
N LEU A 243 1.14 17.34 -15.96
CA LEU A 243 0.91 18.78 -15.97
C LEU A 243 0.84 19.33 -17.41
N LYS A 244 1.82 19.00 -18.25
CA LYS A 244 1.88 19.48 -19.64
C LYS A 244 0.61 19.11 -20.41
N LEU A 245 0.19 17.84 -20.35
CA LEU A 245 -1.01 17.38 -21.04
C LEU A 245 -2.28 18.03 -20.45
N GLY A 246 -2.34 18.18 -19.12
CA GLY A 246 -3.44 18.86 -18.45
C GLY A 246 -3.59 20.32 -18.88
N TYR A 247 -2.49 21.05 -19.05
CA TYR A 247 -2.49 22.44 -19.54
C TYR A 247 -2.78 22.53 -21.04
N GLN A 248 -2.27 21.60 -21.85
CA GLN A 248 -2.40 21.66 -23.31
C GLN A 248 -3.79 21.26 -23.81
N TYR A 249 -4.37 20.19 -23.25
CA TYR A 249 -5.64 19.63 -23.71
C TYR A 249 -6.82 19.93 -22.78
N GLY A 250 -6.55 20.54 -21.62
CA GLY A 250 -7.50 20.71 -20.54
C GLY A 250 -7.70 19.41 -19.78
N ALA A 251 -7.31 19.39 -18.50
CA ALA A 251 -7.44 18.22 -17.62
C ALA A 251 -8.86 17.61 -17.60
N LEU A 252 -9.90 18.44 -17.72
CA LEU A 252 -11.31 17.99 -17.77
C LEU A 252 -11.65 17.14 -19.00
N ASN A 253 -10.93 17.31 -20.11
CA ASN A 253 -11.14 16.55 -21.35
C ASN A 253 -10.35 15.22 -21.34
N MET A 254 -9.47 15.02 -20.36
CA MET A 254 -8.68 13.80 -20.24
C MET A 254 -9.48 12.68 -19.57
N HIS A 255 -8.83 11.54 -19.34
CA HIS A 255 -9.49 10.37 -18.76
C HIS A 255 -10.09 10.70 -17.38
N ARG A 256 -11.43 10.65 -17.28
CA ARG A 256 -12.22 11.07 -16.11
C ARG A 256 -11.74 10.49 -14.78
N GLN A 257 -11.33 9.23 -14.78
CA GLN A 257 -10.82 8.56 -13.58
C GLN A 257 -9.63 9.30 -12.95
N TYR A 258 -8.63 9.69 -13.75
CA TYR A 258 -7.38 10.26 -13.24
C TYR A 258 -7.48 11.77 -13.00
N PHE A 259 -8.09 12.50 -13.94
CA PHE A 259 -8.07 13.97 -13.91
C PHE A 259 -9.28 14.62 -13.25
N SER A 260 -10.38 13.87 -13.02
CA SER A 260 -11.57 14.39 -12.37
C SER A 260 -11.87 13.64 -11.07
N TRP A 261 -11.93 12.32 -11.11
CA TRP A 261 -12.30 11.53 -9.95
C TRP A 261 -11.19 11.52 -8.90
N PHE A 262 -10.02 10.91 -9.19
CA PHE A 262 -8.91 10.84 -8.22
C PHE A 262 -8.44 12.22 -7.73
N ALA A 263 -8.49 13.25 -8.57
CA ALA A 263 -8.15 14.62 -8.18
C ALA A 263 -9.08 15.21 -7.10
N GLN A 264 -10.35 14.78 -7.05
CA GLN A 264 -11.36 15.30 -6.13
C GLN A 264 -11.57 14.42 -4.89
N GLU A 265 -11.25 13.13 -4.95
CA GLU A 265 -11.55 12.19 -3.87
C GLU A 265 -10.94 12.58 -2.51
N PRO A 266 -9.66 13.00 -2.40
CA PRO A 266 -9.10 13.44 -1.13
C PRO A 266 -9.95 14.50 -0.40
N PHE A 267 -10.45 15.47 -1.16
CA PHE A 267 -11.24 16.58 -0.64
C PHE A 267 -12.67 16.18 -0.30
N LYS A 268 -13.31 15.37 -1.15
CA LYS A 268 -14.66 14.84 -0.89
C LYS A 268 -14.69 13.96 0.35
N MET A 269 -13.67 13.13 0.51
CA MET A 269 -13.55 12.26 1.66
C MET A 269 -13.35 13.09 2.94
N ALA A 270 -12.43 14.06 2.93
CA ALA A 270 -12.22 14.94 4.07
C ALA A 270 -13.52 15.72 4.41
N SER A 271 -14.21 16.29 3.42
CA SER A 271 -15.45 17.03 3.65
C SER A 271 -16.58 16.15 4.20
N GLN A 272 -16.66 14.88 3.77
CA GLN A 272 -17.62 13.92 4.30
C GLN A 272 -17.35 13.63 5.78
N PHE A 273 -16.13 13.29 6.17
CA PHE A 273 -15.82 12.99 7.58
C PHE A 273 -15.83 14.23 8.49
N ILE A 274 -15.63 15.42 7.94
CA ILE A 274 -15.79 16.68 8.69
C ILE A 274 -17.29 16.98 8.92
N SER A 275 -18.14 16.78 7.92
CA SER A 275 -19.57 17.08 8.02
C SER A 275 -20.36 16.01 8.79
N THR A 276 -19.93 14.76 8.72
CA THR A 276 -20.48 13.64 9.48
C THR A 276 -19.38 12.94 10.27
N PRO A 277 -19.00 13.46 11.45
CA PRO A 277 -17.98 12.83 12.29
C PRO A 277 -18.44 11.46 12.76
N VAL A 278 -17.58 10.47 12.58
CA VAL A 278 -17.74 9.08 13.00
C VAL A 278 -16.83 8.82 14.20
N ALA A 279 -17.38 8.16 15.21
CA ALA A 279 -16.63 7.64 16.36
C ALA A 279 -15.81 6.41 15.96
N ALA A 280 -14.88 6.02 16.84
CA ALA A 280 -14.08 4.82 16.62
C ALA A 280 -14.94 3.55 16.65
N ASN A 281 -14.71 2.63 15.71
CA ASN A 281 -15.50 1.41 15.56
C ASN A 281 -14.81 0.21 16.23
N TRP A 282 -15.03 0.03 17.53
CA TRP A 282 -14.47 -1.08 18.33
C TRP A 282 -15.47 -2.24 18.56
N ALA A 283 -16.70 -2.12 18.04
CA ALA A 283 -17.84 -2.96 18.37
C ALA A 283 -18.25 -3.90 17.24
#